data_AF-A0A2V4EH31-F1
#
_entry.id   AF-A0A2V4EH31-F1
#
_cell.length_a   1.000
_cell.length_b   1.000
_cell.length_c   1.000
_cell.angle_alpha   90.00
_cell.angle_beta   90.00
_cell.angle_gamma   90.00
#
_symmetry.space_group_name_H-M   'P 1'
#
loop_
_entity.id
_entity.type
_entity.pdbx_description
1 polymer ?
#
loop_
_entity_poly.entity_id
_entity_poly.type
_entity_poly.pdbx_seq_one_letter_code
_entity_poly.pdbx_strand_id
1 'polypeptide(L)'
;MGKNNMLNDKIIFWWDNSSFLPTGGKLVNHPNSKKIFGFGAREIADWLRVDIQYSINSVNIWINNLTDLANSRAPDGMFGVGNAHWVLITGDYVFIGTEYVEEQQVLLTREQLLYILEQYKAFLEGNYEDPNNPPAPIDVEFIAEGQEAVDLYNSLEGSHQVFYLE
;
A
#
# COMPACT_ATOMS: atom_id res chain seq x y z
N MET A 1 -19.15 -19.04 4.01
CA MET A 1 -18.24 -17.92 3.73
C MET A 1 -18.45 -17.51 2.29
N GLY A 2 -19.06 -16.34 2.06
CA GLY A 2 -19.22 -15.80 0.70
C GLY A 2 -17.84 -15.49 0.12
N LYS A 3 -17.71 -15.52 -1.21
CA LYS A 3 -16.51 -14.98 -1.86
C LYS A 3 -16.31 -13.56 -1.36
N ASN A 4 -15.21 -13.29 -0.65
CA ASN A 4 -14.78 -11.92 -0.41
C ASN A 4 -14.57 -11.30 -1.80
N ASN A 5 -15.41 -10.33 -2.18
CA ASN A 5 -15.23 -9.61 -3.43
C ASN A 5 -14.01 -8.69 -3.24
N MET A 6 -12.85 -9.15 -3.70
CA MET A 6 -11.66 -8.32 -3.77
C MET A 6 -11.91 -7.14 -4.72
N LEU A 7 -11.57 -5.95 -4.26
CA LEU A 7 -11.50 -4.74 -5.05
C LEU A 7 -10.18 -4.75 -5.83
N ASN A 8 -10.20 -4.21 -7.05
CA ASN A 8 -9.03 -4.19 -7.93
C ASN A 8 -8.78 -2.78 -8.46
N ASP A 9 -7.54 -2.35 -8.40
CA ASP A 9 -7.06 -1.10 -8.98
C ASP A 9 -5.59 -1.25 -9.44
N LYS A 10 -4.94 -0.14 -9.81
CA LYS A 10 -3.54 -0.11 -10.21
C LYS A 10 -2.79 1.02 -9.51
N ILE A 11 -1.51 0.79 -9.27
CA ILE A 11 -0.52 1.85 -9.06
C ILE A 11 0.14 2.10 -10.41
N ILE A 12 0.08 3.33 -10.90
CA ILE A 12 0.80 3.76 -12.09
C ILE A 12 1.99 4.64 -11.68
N PHE A 13 2.83 4.97 -12.65
CA PHE A 13 4.01 5.79 -12.45
C PHE A 13 3.92 7.08 -13.26
N TRP A 14 3.81 8.21 -12.56
CA TRP A 14 3.66 9.54 -13.17
C TRP A 14 5.01 10.26 -13.24
N TRP A 15 5.35 10.79 -14.42
CA TRP A 15 6.59 11.54 -14.62
C TRP A 15 6.49 12.96 -14.03
N ASP A 16 7.35 13.29 -13.07
CA ASP A 16 7.33 14.59 -12.36
C ASP A 16 8.28 15.65 -12.90
N ASN A 17 8.83 15.43 -14.10
CA ASN A 17 9.93 16.18 -14.74
C ASN A 17 11.34 15.80 -14.27
N SER A 18 11.48 14.84 -13.36
CA SER A 18 12.78 14.31 -12.93
C SER A 18 12.81 12.80 -12.76
N SER A 19 11.71 12.24 -12.28
CA SER A 19 11.56 10.82 -11.98
C SER A 19 10.11 10.38 -12.12
N PHE A 20 9.90 9.08 -12.24
CA PHE A 20 8.59 8.48 -12.15
C PHE A 20 8.17 8.31 -10.69
N LEU A 21 6.99 8.81 -10.31
CA LEU A 21 6.40 8.70 -8.98
C LEU A 21 5.26 7.67 -8.97
N PRO A 22 5.20 6.75 -8.00
CA PRO A 22 4.03 5.89 -7.85
C PRO A 22 2.80 6.74 -7.48
N THR A 23 1.67 6.45 -8.12
CA THR A 23 0.37 7.09 -7.83
C THR A 23 -0.74 6.06 -8.03
N GLY A 24 -1.63 5.93 -7.04
CA GLY A 24 -2.73 4.98 -7.10
C GLY A 24 -3.91 5.54 -7.89
N GLY A 25 -4.48 4.75 -8.81
CA GLY A 25 -5.64 5.18 -9.56
C GLY A 25 -5.92 4.54 -10.92
N LYS A 26 -7.18 4.64 -11.32
CA LYS A 26 -7.63 4.43 -12.70
C LYS A 26 -7.34 5.67 -13.53
N LEU A 27 -6.14 5.80 -14.10
CA LEU A 27 -5.89 6.83 -15.12
C LEU A 27 -6.67 6.52 -16.41
N VAL A 28 -7.96 6.82 -16.40
CA VAL A 28 -8.79 6.89 -17.60
C VAL A 28 -9.10 8.37 -17.83
N ASN A 29 -8.36 8.97 -18.77
CA ASN A 29 -8.74 10.13 -19.59
C ASN A 29 -9.17 11.45 -18.91
N HIS A 30 -8.98 11.66 -17.61
CA HIS A 30 -9.43 12.91 -16.98
C HIS A 30 -8.30 13.67 -16.26
N PRO A 31 -7.80 14.77 -16.85
CA PRO A 31 -6.67 15.55 -16.32
C PRO A 31 -6.98 16.33 -15.04
N ASN A 32 -8.20 16.24 -14.51
CA ASN A 32 -8.62 16.88 -13.26
C ASN A 32 -9.64 15.98 -12.58
N SER A 33 -9.27 15.30 -11.49
CA SER A 33 -10.31 14.91 -10.54
C SER A 33 -9.77 14.57 -9.15
N LYS A 34 -10.58 14.96 -8.16
CA LYS A 34 -10.60 14.39 -6.81
C LYS A 34 -11.52 13.14 -6.73
N LYS A 35 -11.93 12.58 -7.87
CA LYS A 35 -12.97 11.52 -8.00
C LYS A 35 -12.51 10.28 -8.80
N ILE A 36 -11.27 10.26 -9.29
CA ILE A 36 -10.67 9.21 -10.15
C ILE A 36 -10.00 8.13 -9.30
N PHE A 37 -9.66 8.45 -8.05
CA PHE A 37 -8.80 7.61 -7.22
C PHE A 37 -9.65 6.90 -6.16
N GLY A 38 -9.72 5.56 -6.22
CA GLY A 38 -10.13 4.77 -5.06
C GLY A 38 -9.12 4.99 -3.93
N PHE A 39 -9.57 4.97 -2.68
CA PHE A 39 -8.73 5.31 -1.56
C PHE A 39 -7.61 4.28 -1.32
N GLY A 40 -7.86 3.00 -1.64
CA GLY A 40 -6.97 1.90 -1.28
C GLY A 40 -5.65 1.91 -2.05
N ALA A 41 -5.69 1.87 -3.38
CA ALA A 41 -4.45 1.91 -4.18
C ALA A 41 -3.70 3.23 -4.03
N ARG A 42 -4.42 4.32 -3.77
CA ARG A 42 -3.81 5.62 -3.50
C ARG A 42 -3.02 5.61 -2.19
N GLU A 43 -3.62 5.07 -1.13
CA GLU A 43 -2.96 4.92 0.16
C GLU A 43 -1.69 4.06 0.05
N ILE A 44 -1.74 2.95 -0.69
CA ILE A 44 -0.56 2.12 -0.92
C ILE A 44 0.52 2.89 -1.68
N ALA A 45 0.16 3.64 -2.73
CA ALA A 45 1.12 4.41 -3.50
C ALA A 45 1.77 5.53 -2.67
N ASP A 46 0.98 6.24 -1.86
CA ASP A 46 1.46 7.30 -0.98
C ASP A 46 2.39 6.72 0.11
N TRP A 47 2.06 5.57 0.70
CA TRP A 47 2.94 4.84 1.61
C TRP A 47 4.27 4.42 0.97
N LEU A 48 4.23 3.81 -0.22
CA LEU A 48 5.45 3.44 -0.96
C LEU A 48 6.33 4.66 -1.21
N ARG A 49 5.74 5.79 -1.60
CA ARG A 49 6.47 7.01 -1.92
C ARG A 49 7.07 7.68 -0.68
N VAL A 50 6.29 7.82 0.39
CA VAL A 50 6.65 8.67 1.54
C VAL A 50 7.50 7.90 2.56
N ASP A 51 7.19 6.63 2.79
CA ASP A 51 7.71 5.87 3.94
C ASP A 51 8.73 4.82 3.49
N ILE A 52 8.48 4.14 2.36
CA ILE A 52 9.46 3.21 1.76
C ILE A 52 10.49 3.96 0.92
N GLN A 53 10.04 4.99 0.19
CA GLN A 53 10.83 5.83 -0.70
C GLN A 53 11.53 5.02 -1.80
N TYR A 54 12.56 5.59 -2.43
CA TYR A 54 13.34 4.95 -3.52
C TYR A 54 14.48 4.07 -2.98
N SER A 55 14.24 3.36 -1.88
CA SER A 55 15.26 2.58 -1.17
C SER A 55 15.03 1.08 -1.33
N ILE A 56 15.81 0.44 -2.20
CA ILE A 56 15.81 -1.03 -2.37
C ILE A 56 16.09 -1.74 -1.03
N ASN A 57 16.97 -1.17 -0.18
CA ASN A 57 17.24 -1.73 1.13
C ASN A 57 16.00 -1.70 2.05
N SER A 58 15.24 -0.60 2.03
CA SER A 58 13.99 -0.50 2.78
C SER A 58 12.99 -1.55 2.29
N VAL A 59 12.82 -1.69 0.97
CA VAL A 59 11.94 -2.71 0.38
C VAL A 59 12.34 -4.12 0.81
N ASN A 60 13.63 -4.46 0.75
CA ASN A 60 14.12 -5.78 1.17
C ASN A 60 13.88 -6.05 2.67
N ILE A 61 14.00 -5.05 3.55
CA ILE A 61 13.67 -5.21 4.97
C ILE A 61 12.20 -5.59 5.15
N TRP A 62 11.30 -4.90 4.44
CA TRP A 62 9.87 -5.18 4.48
C TRP A 62 9.53 -6.57 3.95
N ILE A 63 10.07 -6.95 2.78
CA ILE A 63 9.88 -8.29 2.20
C ILE A 63 10.35 -9.38 3.16
N ASN A 64 11.54 -9.23 3.75
CA ASN A 64 12.09 -10.22 4.68
C ASN A 64 11.20 -10.37 5.93
N ASN A 65 10.77 -9.25 6.52
CA ASN A 65 9.90 -9.27 7.71
C ASN A 65 8.53 -9.86 7.41
N LEU A 66 7.94 -9.59 6.24
CA LEU A 66 6.63 -10.14 5.86
C LEU A 66 6.71 -11.63 5.50
N THR A 67 7.82 -12.07 4.92
CA THR A 67 8.04 -13.49 4.55
C THR A 67 8.23 -14.37 5.77
N ASP A 68 9.07 -13.92 6.72
CA ASP A 68 9.32 -14.64 7.99
C ASP A 68 8.65 -13.94 9.16
N LEU A 69 7.33 -13.72 9.04
CA LEU A 69 6.56 -12.90 9.98
C LEU A 69 6.72 -13.37 11.43
N ALA A 70 6.66 -14.69 11.68
CA ALA A 70 6.75 -15.28 13.01
C ALA A 70 8.07 -14.96 13.75
N ASN A 71 9.16 -14.73 13.01
CA ASN A 71 10.47 -14.38 13.56
C ASN A 71 10.86 -12.91 13.29
N SER A 72 9.94 -12.13 12.71
CA SER A 72 10.18 -10.72 12.41
C SER A 72 10.23 -9.88 13.69
N ARG A 73 10.74 -8.65 13.57
CA ARG A 73 10.79 -7.71 14.71
C ARG A 73 9.42 -7.20 15.15
N ALA A 74 8.40 -7.36 14.30
CA ALA A 74 7.03 -6.95 14.57
C ALA A 74 6.08 -8.03 14.01
N PRO A 75 5.97 -9.19 14.66
CA PRO A 75 5.26 -10.35 14.13
C PRO A 75 3.73 -10.20 14.14
N ASP A 76 3.20 -9.25 14.93
CA ASP A 76 1.78 -9.00 15.10
C ASP A 76 1.58 -7.58 15.67
N GLY A 77 0.55 -6.87 15.22
CA GLY A 77 0.24 -5.50 15.65
C GLY A 77 0.92 -4.42 14.81
N MET A 78 1.56 -3.44 15.46
CA MET A 78 2.19 -2.30 14.77
C MET A 78 3.44 -2.76 14.01
N PHE A 79 3.26 -3.14 12.75
CA PHE A 79 4.30 -3.68 11.87
C PHE A 79 5.30 -2.60 11.43
N GLY A 80 4.82 -1.37 11.28
CA GLY A 80 5.67 -0.21 11.02
C GLY A 80 4.92 1.11 11.22
N VAL A 81 5.61 2.09 11.80
CA VAL A 81 5.25 3.51 11.71
C VAL A 81 6.33 4.15 10.86
N GLY A 82 5.95 4.69 9.71
CA GLY A 82 6.86 5.50 8.92
C GLY A 82 6.68 6.98 9.23
N ASN A 83 6.94 7.83 8.25
CA ASN A 83 6.85 9.27 8.40
C ASN A 83 5.41 9.79 8.45
N ALA A 84 4.46 9.08 7.80
CA ALA A 84 3.08 9.54 7.67
C ALA A 84 2.04 8.43 7.75
N HIS A 85 2.49 7.18 7.65
CA HIS A 85 1.61 6.02 7.57
C HIS A 85 1.94 5.04 8.69
N TRP A 86 0.91 4.35 9.17
CA TRP A 86 1.05 3.17 10.02
C TRP A 86 0.60 1.93 9.26
N VAL A 87 1.29 0.84 9.54
CA VAL A 87 0.97 -0.48 9.01
C VAL A 87 0.73 -1.42 10.16
N LEU A 88 -0.47 -2.00 10.20
CA LEU A 88 -0.83 -3.02 11.17
C LEU A 88 -0.94 -4.38 10.48
N ILE A 89 -0.55 -5.43 11.19
CA ILE A 89 -0.66 -6.81 10.71
C ILE A 89 -1.42 -7.65 11.71
N THR A 90 -2.29 -8.53 11.23
CA THR A 90 -2.98 -9.56 12.03
C THR A 90 -3.18 -10.80 11.16
N GLY A 91 -2.43 -11.86 11.44
CA GLY A 91 -2.40 -13.05 10.60
C GLY A 91 -1.97 -12.74 9.16
N ASP A 92 -2.83 -13.05 8.19
CA ASP A 92 -2.58 -12.77 6.77
C ASP A 92 -3.17 -11.43 6.29
N TYR A 93 -3.70 -10.62 7.20
CA TYR A 93 -4.29 -9.33 6.88
C TYR A 93 -3.34 -8.19 7.23
N VAL A 94 -3.21 -7.25 6.32
CA VAL A 94 -2.42 -6.03 6.50
C VAL A 94 -3.33 -4.82 6.33
N PHE A 95 -3.28 -3.92 7.29
CA PHE A 95 -3.93 -2.63 7.26
C PHE A 95 -2.88 -1.54 7.05
N ILE A 96 -3.11 -0.62 6.13
CA ILE A 96 -2.28 0.57 5.93
C ILE A 96 -3.19 1.80 6.06
N GLY A 97 -2.75 2.76 6.85
CA GLY A 97 -3.48 3.98 7.12
C GLY A 97 -2.57 5.19 7.32
N THR A 98 -3.14 6.39 7.17
CA THR A 98 -2.44 7.66 7.38
C THR A 98 -3.14 8.57 8.39
N GLU A 99 -2.36 9.37 9.12
CA GLU A 99 -2.89 10.37 10.07
C GLU A 99 -3.48 11.60 9.36
N TYR A 100 -3.18 11.78 8.07
CA TYR A 100 -3.48 13.02 7.36
C TYR A 100 -4.82 13.01 6.63
N VAL A 101 -5.32 11.83 6.23
CA VAL A 101 -6.56 11.69 5.44
C VAL A 101 -7.31 10.45 5.92
N GLU A 102 -8.39 10.66 6.66
CA GLU A 102 -9.19 9.60 7.29
C GLU A 102 -9.72 8.57 6.29
N GLU A 103 -10.07 9.01 5.07
CA GLU A 103 -10.59 8.10 4.04
C GLU A 103 -9.50 7.25 3.37
N GLN A 104 -8.23 7.63 3.47
CA GLN A 104 -7.12 6.86 2.92
C GLN A 104 -6.68 5.78 3.90
N GLN A 105 -7.39 4.66 3.82
CA GLN A 105 -7.16 3.47 4.62
C GLN A 105 -7.38 2.28 3.70
N VAL A 106 -6.61 1.21 3.88
CA VAL A 106 -6.73 0.01 3.05
C VAL A 106 -6.46 -1.25 3.86
N LEU A 107 -7.29 -2.25 3.61
CA LEU A 107 -7.11 -3.60 4.12
C LEU A 107 -6.81 -4.53 2.94
N LEU A 108 -5.68 -5.20 2.97
CA LEU A 108 -5.23 -6.14 1.94
C LEU A 108 -4.64 -7.40 2.57
N THR A 109 -4.32 -8.39 1.74
CA THR A 109 -3.63 -9.59 2.21
C THR A 109 -2.12 -9.35 2.26
N ARG A 110 -1.44 -10.08 3.16
CA ARG A 110 0.03 -10.11 3.24
C ARG A 110 0.67 -10.56 1.92
N GLU A 111 0.05 -11.53 1.26
CA GLU A 111 0.46 -12.01 -0.06
C GLU A 111 0.45 -10.88 -1.09
N GLN A 112 -0.63 -10.09 -1.13
CA GLN A 112 -0.71 -8.96 -2.04
C GLN A 112 0.32 -7.88 -1.71
N LEU A 113 0.54 -7.59 -0.42
CA LEU A 113 1.56 -6.61 -0.04
C LEU A 113 2.96 -7.06 -0.47
N LEU A 114 3.29 -8.34 -0.31
CA LEU A 114 4.54 -8.92 -0.81
C LEU A 114 4.67 -8.78 -2.33
N TYR A 115 3.60 -9.10 -3.07
CA TYR A 115 3.58 -8.90 -4.52
C TYR A 115 3.87 -7.44 -4.91
N ILE A 116 3.20 -6.47 -4.27
CA ILE A 116 3.38 -5.05 -4.53
C ILE A 116 4.82 -4.62 -4.25
N LEU A 117 5.41 -5.07 -3.13
CA LEU A 117 6.79 -4.75 -2.78
C LEU A 117 7.80 -5.32 -3.78
N GLU A 118 7.59 -6.54 -4.29
CA GLU A 118 8.44 -7.11 -5.33
C GLU A 118 8.32 -6.35 -6.67
N GLN A 119 7.11 -5.93 -7.06
CA GLN A 119 6.93 -5.09 -8.25
C GLN A 119 7.57 -3.71 -8.07
N TYR A 120 7.43 -3.11 -6.88
CA TYR A 120 8.04 -1.83 -6.56
C TYR A 120 9.57 -1.93 -6.54
N LYS A 121 10.14 -3.02 -6.04
CA LYS A 121 11.57 -3.31 -6.14
C LYS A 121 12.04 -3.37 -7.59
N ALA A 122 11.33 -4.09 -8.46
CA ALA A 122 11.66 -4.16 -9.88
C ALA A 122 11.62 -2.78 -10.56
N PHE A 123 10.66 -1.92 -10.16
CA PHE A 123 10.62 -0.52 -10.57
C PHE A 123 11.88 0.26 -10.14
N LEU A 124 12.32 0.12 -8.87
CA LEU A 124 13.51 0.80 -8.34
C LEU A 124 14.83 0.28 -8.95
N GLU A 125 14.89 -1.00 -9.33
CA GLU A 125 16.02 -1.59 -10.05
C GLU A 125 16.06 -1.17 -11.52
N GLY A 126 14.94 -0.70 -12.05
CA GLY A 126 14.83 -0.07 -13.36
C GLY A 126 15.35 1.36 -13.38
N ASN A 127 15.39 1.96 -14.57
CA ASN A 127 15.77 3.37 -14.74
C ASN A 127 14.53 4.28 -14.60
N TYR A 128 14.06 4.48 -13.36
CA TYR A 128 12.90 5.32 -13.07
C TYR A 128 13.13 6.84 -13.28
N GLU A 129 14.35 7.24 -13.66
CA GLU A 129 14.72 8.61 -14.03
C GLU A 129 14.76 8.81 -15.56
N ASP A 130 14.47 7.79 -16.38
CA ASP A 130 14.43 7.90 -17.84
C ASP A 130 12.98 7.99 -18.36
N PRO A 131 12.52 9.18 -18.81
CA PRO A 131 11.15 9.36 -19.29
C PRO A 131 10.83 8.55 -20.57
N ASN A 132 11.83 8.04 -21.29
CA ASN A 132 11.62 7.20 -22.46
C ASN A 132 11.43 5.72 -22.12
N ASN A 133 11.59 5.36 -20.84
CA ASN A 133 11.42 4.00 -20.34
C ASN A 133 10.36 3.96 -19.22
N PRO A 134 9.07 4.21 -19.55
CA PRO A 134 8.01 4.24 -18.54
C PRO A 134 7.85 2.86 -17.87
N PRO A 135 7.77 2.81 -16.53
CA PRO A 135 7.55 1.56 -15.81
C PRO A 135 6.18 0.95 -16.10
N ALA A 136 6.07 -0.37 -15.96
CA ALA A 136 4.79 -1.05 -15.99
C ALA A 136 3.95 -0.69 -14.73
N PRO A 137 2.62 -0.55 -14.85
CA PRO A 137 1.74 -0.44 -13.69
C PRO A 137 1.81 -1.68 -12.78
N ILE A 138 1.57 -1.48 -11.49
CA ILE A 138 1.42 -2.56 -10.50
C ILE A 138 -0.07 -2.84 -10.32
N ASP A 139 -0.48 -4.09 -10.48
CA ASP A 139 -1.85 -4.52 -10.16
C ASP A 139 -2.06 -4.60 -8.65
N VAL A 140 -3.17 -4.09 -8.15
CA VAL A 140 -3.47 -4.04 -6.72
C VAL A 140 -4.82 -4.67 -6.46
N GLU A 141 -4.84 -5.68 -5.59
CA GLU A 141 -6.05 -6.27 -5.04
C GLU A 141 -6.19 -5.90 -3.56
N PHE A 142 -7.36 -5.52 -3.09
CA PHE A 142 -7.58 -5.23 -1.67
C PHE A 142 -8.98 -5.64 -1.24
N ILE A 143 -9.14 -5.88 0.06
CA ILE A 143 -10.37 -6.38 0.65
C ILE A 143 -11.35 -5.23 0.82
N ALA A 144 -10.87 -4.09 1.33
CA ALA A 144 -11.67 -2.90 1.57
C ALA A 144 -10.80 -1.65 1.63
N GLU A 145 -11.43 -0.48 1.52
CA GLU A 145 -10.81 0.84 1.65
C GLU A 145 -11.66 1.78 2.51
N GLY A 146 -11.05 2.85 3.03
CA GLY A 146 -11.72 3.84 3.90
C GLY A 146 -12.27 3.23 5.19
N GLN A 147 -13.41 3.75 5.65
CA GLN A 147 -14.02 3.30 6.91
C GLN A 147 -14.34 1.80 6.92
N GLU A 148 -14.71 1.21 5.78
CA GLU A 148 -14.96 -0.24 5.70
C GLU A 148 -13.69 -1.06 5.99
N ALA A 149 -12.52 -0.58 5.57
CA ALA A 149 -11.24 -1.21 5.91
C ALA A 149 -10.98 -1.20 7.42
N VAL A 150 -11.28 -0.08 8.09
CA VAL A 150 -11.15 0.09 9.54
C VAL A 150 -12.08 -0.87 10.28
N ASP A 151 -13.37 -0.87 9.91
CA ASP A 151 -14.39 -1.70 10.55
C ASP A 151 -14.08 -3.18 10.40
N LEU A 152 -13.68 -3.60 9.19
CA LEU A 152 -13.31 -4.98 8.92
C LEU A 152 -12.06 -5.39 9.68
N TYR A 153 -11.00 -4.58 9.68
CA TYR A 153 -9.78 -4.89 10.42
C TYR A 153 -10.06 -5.03 11.93
N ASN A 154 -10.81 -4.10 12.50
CA ASN A 154 -11.20 -4.14 13.92
C ASN A 154 -12.07 -5.35 14.29
N SER A 155 -12.77 -5.93 13.31
CA SER A 155 -13.57 -7.15 13.49
C SER A 155 -12.75 -8.44 13.45
N LEU A 156 -11.49 -8.39 12.98
CA LEU A 156 -10.63 -9.58 12.91
C LEU A 156 -10.26 -10.05 14.32
N GLU A 157 -10.30 -11.38 14.50
CA GLU A 157 -9.81 -12.02 15.73
C GLU A 157 -8.31 -11.72 15.91
N GLY A 158 -7.93 -11.24 17.08
CA GLY A 158 -6.55 -10.84 17.37
C GLY A 158 -6.14 -9.48 16.82
N SER A 159 -7.06 -8.71 16.23
CA SER A 159 -6.73 -7.36 15.77
C SER A 159 -6.28 -6.46 16.91
N HIS A 160 -5.28 -5.63 16.60
CA HIS A 160 -4.73 -4.66 17.57
C HIS A 160 -5.54 -3.37 17.66
N GLN A 161 -6.66 -3.33 16.93
CA GLN A 161 -7.58 -2.21 16.76
C GLN A 161 -6.92 -0.94 16.18
N VAL A 162 -7.63 -0.27 15.29
CA VAL A 162 -7.30 1.06 14.79
C VAL A 162 -7.99 2.06 15.72
N PHE A 163 -7.21 2.80 16.50
CA PHE A 163 -7.70 3.90 17.32
C PHE A 163 -7.35 5.22 16.64
N TYR A 164 -8.35 5.95 16.15
CA TYR A 164 -8.14 7.35 15.78
C TYR A 164 -7.91 8.16 17.05
N LEU A 165 -6.84 8.96 17.06
CA LEU A 165 -6.67 10.00 18.07
C LEU A 165 -7.61 11.15 17.67
N GLU A 166 -8.71 11.32 18.40
CA GLU A 166 -9.59 12.51 18.29
C GLU A 166 -8.84 13.82 18.62
#